data_AF-A0A6P6S9G4-F1
#
_entry.id   AF-A0A6P6S9G4-F1
#
_cell.length_a   1.000
_cell.length_b   1.000
_cell.length_c   1.000
_cell.angle_alpha   90.00
_cell.angle_beta   90.00
_cell.angle_gamma   90.00
#
_symmetry.space_group_name_H-M   'P 1'
#
loop_
_entity.id
_entity.type
_entity.pdbx_description
1 polymer ?
#
loop_
_entity_poly.entity_id
_entity_poly.type
_entity_poly.pdbx_seq_one_letter_code
_entity_poly.pdbx_strand_id
1 'polypeptide(L)'
;MDISATLNLLRAFATGGYAAMQRITRWNLDFTEHSEQGDRYRELAHHVDEALCENPGRWGCHTLGFMAAAGLTIDHPIMTTTEFWTLHECLLLPYEQSVTRLDSTSGLYYDCSAHFLWVGERTRRLDGAHVEFLRGVANPLGIKVSDKMDPNELVKLIEILNPQNKLGRITIITRMGAENMRVKPPHLIRAVRRAGQIVTWVSDPMHGNTIKDPCGLSRPTF
;
A
#
# COMPACT_ATOMS: atom_id res chain seq x y z
N MET A 1 -11.97 17.22 9.24
CA MET A 1 -12.60 15.89 9.26
C MET A 1 -11.84 15.07 10.30
N ASP A 2 -12.54 14.51 11.28
CA ASP A 2 -11.90 13.87 12.45
C ASP A 2 -11.39 12.47 12.07
N ILE A 3 -10.06 12.28 12.08
CA ILE A 3 -9.39 11.03 11.71
C ILE A 3 -9.86 9.87 12.62
N SER A 4 -10.19 10.17 13.88
CA SER A 4 -10.70 9.20 14.84
C SER A 4 -12.05 8.63 14.40
N ALA A 5 -12.97 9.49 13.96
CA ALA A 5 -14.29 9.08 13.49
C ALA A 5 -14.21 8.20 12.23
N THR A 6 -13.36 8.57 11.26
CA THR A 6 -13.15 7.78 10.04
C THR A 6 -12.53 6.42 10.37
N LEU A 7 -11.49 6.38 11.21
CA LEU A 7 -10.84 5.11 11.58
C LEU A 7 -11.78 4.19 12.36
N ASN A 8 -12.61 4.75 13.24
CA ASN A 8 -13.61 3.97 13.97
C ASN A 8 -14.64 3.34 13.02
N LEU A 9 -15.10 4.08 12.02
CA LEU A 9 -16.01 3.56 11.00
C LEU A 9 -15.36 2.46 10.15
N LEU A 10 -14.10 2.66 9.73
CA LEU A 10 -13.35 1.65 8.98
C LEU A 10 -13.14 0.37 9.80
N ARG A 11 -12.85 0.48 11.10
CA ARG A 11 -12.79 -0.67 12.02
C ARG A 11 -14.13 -1.41 12.08
N ALA A 12 -15.23 -0.67 12.20
CA ALA A 12 -16.57 -1.25 12.21
C ALA A 12 -16.88 -2.00 10.90
N PHE A 13 -16.44 -1.53 9.73
CA PHE A 13 -16.62 -2.25 8.47
C PHE A 13 -15.73 -3.49 8.35
N ALA A 14 -14.48 -3.41 8.82
CA ALA A 14 -13.52 -4.51 8.75
C ALA A 14 -13.92 -5.71 9.63
N THR A 15 -14.54 -5.46 10.79
CA THR A 15 -14.95 -6.52 11.72
C THR A 15 -16.46 -6.79 11.74
N GLY A 16 -17.28 -5.88 11.21
CA GLY A 16 -18.75 -5.97 11.24
C GLY A 16 -19.37 -6.71 10.05
N GLY A 17 -18.60 -7.54 9.33
CA GLY A 17 -19.07 -8.36 8.21
C GLY A 17 -19.20 -7.62 6.87
N TYR A 18 -18.90 -6.32 6.81
CA TYR A 18 -18.85 -5.60 5.52
C TYR A 18 -17.71 -6.12 4.65
N ALA A 19 -16.59 -6.51 5.26
CA ALA A 19 -15.42 -7.08 4.61
C ALA A 19 -15.45 -8.61 4.42
N ALA A 20 -16.59 -9.27 4.64
CA ALA A 20 -16.70 -10.71 4.45
C ALA A 20 -16.39 -11.12 3.00
N MET A 21 -15.60 -12.20 2.83
CA MET A 21 -15.13 -12.65 1.51
C MET A 21 -16.26 -12.93 0.52
N GLN A 22 -17.46 -13.27 1.01
CA GLN A 22 -18.65 -13.48 0.19
C GLN A 22 -19.13 -12.23 -0.54
N ARG A 23 -18.71 -11.03 -0.12
CA ARG A 23 -19.11 -9.76 -0.74
C ARG A 23 -18.16 -9.29 -1.83
N ILE A 24 -17.01 -9.95 -2.01
CA ILE A 24 -16.01 -9.62 -3.04
C ILE A 24 -16.61 -9.70 -4.45
N THR A 25 -17.40 -10.74 -4.74
CA THR A 25 -18.13 -10.85 -6.01
C THR A 25 -19.12 -9.70 -6.22
N ARG A 26 -19.74 -9.19 -5.14
CA ARG A 26 -20.65 -8.05 -5.21
C ARG A 26 -19.93 -6.71 -5.45
N TRP A 27 -18.68 -6.56 -5.00
CA TRP A 27 -17.87 -5.36 -5.26
C TRP A 27 -17.26 -5.34 -6.66
N ASN A 28 -16.95 -6.51 -7.22
CA ASN A 28 -16.29 -6.61 -8.52
C ASN A 28 -17.24 -6.43 -9.72
N LEU A 29 -18.55 -6.61 -9.52
CA LEU A 29 -19.49 -6.64 -10.65
C LEU A 29 -20.00 -5.25 -11.05
N ASP A 30 -20.31 -4.36 -10.11
CA ASP A 30 -20.98 -3.07 -10.40
C ASP A 30 -20.18 -2.15 -11.36
N PHE A 31 -18.84 -2.23 -11.39
CA PHE A 31 -18.02 -1.40 -12.30
C PHE A 31 -17.79 -2.03 -13.69
N THR A 32 -18.13 -3.31 -13.86
CA THR A 32 -17.84 -4.07 -15.09
C THR A 32 -19.07 -4.29 -15.97
N GLU A 33 -20.28 -4.04 -15.48
CA GLU A 33 -21.53 -4.42 -16.15
C GLU A 33 -21.73 -3.81 -17.54
N HIS A 34 -21.03 -2.72 -17.90
CA HIS A 34 -21.19 -2.01 -19.17
C HIS A 34 -19.89 -1.56 -19.86
N SER A 35 -18.79 -2.33 -19.77
CA SER A 35 -17.55 -2.00 -20.50
C SER A 35 -16.89 -3.21 -21.14
N GLU A 36 -16.26 -3.02 -22.31
CA GLU A 36 -15.48 -4.05 -23.03
C GLU A 36 -14.31 -4.58 -22.17
N GLN A 37 -13.76 -3.72 -21.31
CA GLN A 37 -12.75 -4.08 -20.32
C GLN A 37 -13.34 -4.97 -19.21
N GLY A 38 -14.62 -4.78 -18.88
CA GLY A 38 -15.37 -5.63 -17.95
C GLY A 38 -15.55 -7.05 -18.47
N ASP A 39 -15.71 -7.23 -19.79
CA ASP A 39 -15.79 -8.56 -20.41
C ASP A 39 -14.47 -9.32 -20.31
N ARG A 40 -13.33 -8.65 -20.58
CA ARG A 40 -11.99 -9.24 -20.36
C ARG A 40 -11.71 -9.55 -18.89
N TYR A 41 -12.15 -8.70 -17.96
CA TYR A 41 -12.02 -8.96 -16.53
C TYR A 41 -12.88 -10.17 -16.10
N ARG A 42 -14.11 -10.27 -16.62
CA ARG A 42 -14.98 -11.42 -16.42
C ARG A 42 -14.35 -12.70 -16.96
N GLU A 43 -13.78 -12.69 -18.16
CA GLU A 43 -13.09 -13.85 -18.74
C GLU A 43 -11.89 -14.30 -17.88
N LEU A 44 -11.08 -13.36 -17.37
CA LEU A 44 -10.00 -13.68 -16.44
C LEU A 44 -10.53 -14.24 -15.10
N ALA A 45 -11.60 -13.65 -14.56
CA ALA A 45 -12.26 -14.13 -13.35
C ALA A 45 -12.85 -15.54 -13.56
N HIS A 46 -13.40 -15.81 -14.75
CA HIS A 46 -13.88 -17.12 -15.16
C HIS A 46 -12.73 -18.14 -15.25
N HIS A 47 -11.58 -17.81 -15.85
CA HIS A 47 -10.44 -18.74 -15.89
C HIS A 47 -9.88 -19.08 -14.50
N VAL A 48 -9.86 -18.12 -13.58
CA VAL A 48 -9.46 -18.38 -12.18
C VAL A 48 -10.48 -19.29 -11.47
N ASP A 49 -11.76 -19.20 -11.83
CA ASP A 49 -12.84 -20.04 -11.29
C ASP A 49 -12.94 -21.42 -11.99
N GLU A 50 -12.51 -21.54 -13.26
CA GLU A 50 -12.63 -22.72 -14.13
C GLU A 50 -11.44 -23.69 -14.02
N ALA A 51 -10.24 -23.22 -13.66
CA ALA A 51 -9.03 -24.05 -13.49
C ALA A 51 -9.12 -25.11 -12.38
N LEU A 52 -10.28 -25.28 -11.73
CA LEU A 52 -10.51 -26.17 -10.60
C LEU A 52 -11.78 -27.04 -10.72
N CYS A 53 -12.38 -27.23 -11.91
CA CYS A 53 -13.61 -28.03 -12.01
C CYS A 53 -13.70 -29.03 -13.18
N GLU A 54 -14.12 -30.27 -12.85
CA GLU A 54 -14.50 -31.35 -13.78
C GLU A 54 -16.02 -31.38 -14.10
N ASN A 55 -16.84 -30.40 -13.66
CA ASN A 55 -18.29 -30.42 -13.98
C ASN A 55 -18.91 -29.02 -14.16
N PRO A 56 -19.41 -28.69 -15.37
CA PRO A 56 -20.04 -27.40 -15.66
C PRO A 56 -21.51 -27.39 -15.24
N GLY A 57 -21.91 -26.45 -14.37
CA GLY A 57 -23.34 -26.21 -14.10
C GLY A 57 -23.75 -25.58 -12.77
N ARG A 58 -22.84 -25.38 -11.80
CA ARG A 58 -23.18 -24.78 -10.50
C ARG A 58 -22.39 -23.51 -10.25
N TRP A 59 -22.99 -22.36 -10.58
CA TRP A 59 -22.43 -21.04 -10.40
C TRP A 59 -22.38 -20.66 -8.92
N GLY A 60 -21.21 -20.82 -8.30
CA GLY A 60 -20.93 -20.39 -6.94
C GLY A 60 -19.46 -20.57 -6.61
N CYS A 61 -18.71 -19.46 -6.58
CA CYS A 61 -17.28 -19.33 -6.28
C CYS A 61 -16.60 -20.61 -5.75
N HIS A 62 -15.88 -21.32 -6.63
CA HIS A 62 -15.36 -22.65 -6.37
C HIS A 62 -14.34 -22.67 -5.24
N THR A 63 -13.60 -21.57 -5.04
CA THR A 63 -12.69 -21.41 -3.89
C THR A 63 -13.44 -21.40 -2.56
N LEU A 64 -14.58 -20.69 -2.47
CA LEU A 64 -15.41 -20.67 -1.26
C LEU A 64 -16.07 -22.04 -1.02
N GLY A 65 -16.46 -22.74 -2.10
CA GLY A 65 -16.98 -24.10 -2.03
C GLY A 65 -15.94 -25.12 -1.54
N PHE A 66 -14.70 -25.04 -2.06
CA PHE A 66 -13.58 -25.87 -1.61
C PHE A 66 -13.19 -25.57 -0.16
N MET A 67 -13.10 -24.29 0.22
CA MET A 67 -12.85 -23.88 1.59
C MET A 67 -13.92 -24.41 2.54
N ALA A 68 -15.20 -24.31 2.17
CA ALA A 68 -16.31 -24.87 2.95
C ALA A 68 -16.22 -26.40 3.07
N ALA A 69 -15.91 -27.10 1.98
CA ALA A 69 -15.72 -28.56 1.98
C ALA A 69 -14.50 -28.99 2.81
N ALA A 70 -13.46 -28.16 2.88
CA ALA A 70 -12.28 -28.35 3.73
C ALA A 70 -12.51 -27.92 5.20
N GLY A 71 -13.73 -27.51 5.57
CA GLY A 71 -14.13 -27.18 6.94
C GLY A 71 -14.02 -25.70 7.33
N LEU A 72 -13.62 -24.82 6.40
CA LEU A 72 -13.68 -23.36 6.58
C LEU A 72 -15.08 -22.86 6.19
N THR A 73 -16.00 -22.97 7.14
CA THR A 73 -17.37 -22.50 6.96
C THR A 73 -17.41 -20.97 6.81
N ILE A 74 -18.53 -20.47 6.28
CA ILE A 74 -18.77 -19.04 6.05
C ILE A 74 -18.68 -18.21 7.34
N ASP A 75 -19.00 -18.81 8.48
CA ASP A 75 -18.94 -18.16 9.79
C ASP A 75 -17.52 -18.15 10.39
N HIS A 76 -16.55 -18.80 9.73
CA HIS A 76 -15.18 -18.83 10.21
C HIS A 76 -14.60 -17.40 10.25
N PRO A 77 -13.91 -16.95 11.32
CA PRO A 77 -13.46 -15.56 11.47
C PRO A 77 -12.62 -15.01 10.31
N ILE A 78 -11.82 -15.86 9.67
CA ILE A 78 -11.02 -15.54 8.48
C ILE A 78 -11.91 -15.15 7.27
N MET A 79 -13.15 -15.65 7.23
CA MET A 79 -14.10 -15.40 6.14
C MET A 79 -14.93 -14.14 6.36
N THR A 80 -14.99 -13.64 7.61
CA THR A 80 -15.90 -12.56 8.04
C THR A 80 -15.18 -11.28 8.47
N THR A 81 -13.88 -11.36 8.75
CA THR A 81 -13.06 -10.23 9.19
C THR A 81 -11.85 -10.04 8.28
N THR A 82 -11.38 -8.80 8.18
CA THR A 82 -10.10 -8.49 7.52
C THR A 82 -9.31 -7.51 8.35
N GLU A 83 -7.99 -7.59 8.26
CA GLU A 83 -7.12 -6.54 8.78
C GLU A 83 -7.04 -5.41 7.76
N PHE A 84 -7.05 -4.17 8.26
CA PHE A 84 -6.78 -3.01 7.42
C PHE A 84 -5.83 -2.08 8.17
N TRP A 85 -5.07 -1.33 7.39
CA TRP A 85 -4.05 -0.43 7.90
C TRP A 85 -4.24 0.94 7.27
N THR A 86 -3.87 1.98 8.00
CA THR A 86 -3.92 3.37 7.54
C THR A 86 -2.53 3.91 7.31
N LEU A 87 -2.42 4.79 6.32
CA LEU A 87 -1.17 5.43 5.93
C LEU A 87 -1.39 6.84 5.41
N HIS A 88 -0.44 7.75 5.70
CA HIS A 88 -0.38 9.10 5.13
C HIS A 88 1.05 9.62 5.02
N GLU A 89 1.22 10.73 4.31
CA GLU A 89 2.50 11.44 4.23
C GLU A 89 2.77 12.15 5.55
N CYS A 90 3.88 11.80 6.21
CA CYS A 90 4.38 12.56 7.35
C CYS A 90 4.81 13.94 6.86
N LEU A 91 3.91 14.93 6.95
CA LEU A 91 4.10 16.25 6.32
C LEU A 91 4.03 17.37 7.36
N LEU A 92 2.97 17.42 8.16
CA LEU A 92 2.76 18.48 9.15
C LEU A 92 3.34 18.06 10.51
N LEU A 93 4.66 18.24 10.67
CA LEU A 93 5.40 17.77 11.85
C LEU A 93 4.80 18.17 13.22
N PRO A 94 4.24 19.39 13.42
CA PRO A 94 3.58 19.70 14.70
C PRO A 94 2.40 18.78 15.01
N TYR A 95 1.66 18.36 13.99
CA TYR A 95 0.56 17.40 14.14
C TYR A 95 1.12 16.02 14.49
N GLU A 96 2.07 15.50 13.69
CA GLU A 96 2.68 14.18 13.91
C GLU A 96 3.32 14.07 15.30
N GLN A 97 4.05 15.11 15.72
CA GLN A 97 4.67 15.19 17.05
C GLN A 97 3.62 15.15 18.17
N SER A 98 2.48 15.84 18.02
CA SER A 98 1.43 15.90 19.05
C SER A 98 0.75 14.55 19.32
N VAL A 99 0.80 13.63 18.35
CA VAL A 99 0.18 12.30 18.44
C VAL A 99 1.19 11.16 18.53
N THR A 100 2.48 11.47 18.61
CA THR A 100 3.55 10.50 18.88
C THR A 100 3.55 10.08 20.36
N ARG A 101 3.63 8.78 20.63
CA ARG A 101 3.58 8.20 21.98
C ARG A 101 4.71 7.22 22.21
N LEU A 102 5.15 7.12 23.47
CA LEU A 102 6.01 6.05 23.93
C LEU A 102 5.16 4.81 24.18
N ASP A 103 5.49 3.70 23.53
CA ASP A 103 4.85 2.41 23.78
C ASP A 103 5.36 1.81 25.10
N SER A 104 4.43 1.46 25.99
CA SER A 104 4.75 0.96 27.33
C SER A 104 5.39 -0.42 27.34
N THR A 105 5.21 -1.23 26.28
CA THR A 105 5.74 -2.59 26.19
C THR A 105 7.13 -2.66 25.57
N SER A 106 7.38 -1.89 24.52
CA SER A 106 8.64 -1.90 23.76
C SER A 106 9.60 -0.78 24.16
N GLY A 107 9.11 0.29 24.80
CA GLY A 107 9.92 1.48 25.10
C GLY A 107 10.31 2.28 23.86
N LEU A 108 9.65 2.04 22.71
CA LEU A 108 9.88 2.76 21.47
C LEU A 108 8.82 3.83 21.25
N TYR A 109 9.19 4.89 20.55
CA TYR A 109 8.23 5.90 20.10
C TYR A 109 7.52 5.45 18.84
N TYR A 110 6.20 5.61 18.81
CA TYR A 110 5.37 5.41 17.63
C TYR A 110 4.60 6.68 17.36
N ASP A 111 4.58 7.10 16.11
CA ASP A 111 3.61 8.09 15.66
C ASP A 111 2.25 7.39 15.53
N CYS A 112 1.30 7.74 16.41
CA CYS A 112 -0.02 7.11 16.45
C CYS A 112 -1.02 7.77 15.49
N SER A 113 -0.57 8.65 14.58
CA SER A 113 -1.41 9.23 13.53
C SER A 113 -1.86 8.20 12.50
N ALA A 114 -1.00 7.22 12.18
CA ALA A 114 -1.27 6.12 11.26
C ALA A 114 -0.35 4.92 11.51
N HIS A 115 -0.67 3.78 10.88
CA HIS A 115 0.10 2.56 11.04
C HIS A 115 1.40 2.59 10.23
N PHE A 116 1.36 3.22 9.05
CA PHE A 116 2.50 3.38 8.15
C PHE A 116 2.61 4.85 7.73
N LEU A 117 3.82 5.39 7.69
CA LEU A 117 4.06 6.79 7.30
C LEU A 117 5.03 6.84 6.14
N TRP A 118 4.89 7.79 5.22
CA TRP A 118 5.93 8.02 4.21
C TRP A 118 6.49 9.43 4.23
N VAL A 119 7.75 9.54 3.80
CA VAL A 119 8.37 10.82 3.45
C VAL A 119 8.17 11.09 1.96
N GLY A 120 7.73 12.31 1.64
CA GLY A 120 7.47 12.75 0.28
C GLY A 120 8.74 13.11 -0.49
N GLU A 121 8.62 13.17 -1.82
CA GLU A 121 9.73 13.53 -2.71
C GLU A 121 10.34 14.91 -2.39
N ARG A 122 9.54 15.84 -1.85
CA ARG A 122 9.96 17.22 -1.56
C ARG A 122 10.46 17.42 -0.12
N THR A 123 10.28 16.43 0.74
CA THR A 123 10.57 16.50 2.18
C THR A 123 11.63 15.49 2.63
N ARG A 124 12.11 14.64 1.72
CA ARG A 124 13.11 13.57 1.98
C ARG A 124 14.58 14.03 2.00
N ARG A 125 14.87 15.28 2.36
CA ARG A 125 16.25 15.77 2.48
C ARG A 125 16.96 15.04 3.63
N LEU A 126 18.17 14.54 3.39
CA LEU A 126 18.92 13.72 4.36
C LEU A 126 19.09 14.41 5.73
N ASP A 127 19.29 15.72 5.73
CA ASP A 127 19.46 16.60 6.90
C ASP A 127 18.16 17.32 7.30
N GLY A 128 17.02 16.93 6.71
CA GLY A 128 15.73 17.58 6.89
C GLY A 128 14.98 17.11 8.13
N ALA A 129 14.11 17.97 8.65
CA ALA A 129 13.30 17.70 9.84
C ALA A 129 12.39 16.46 9.70
N HIS A 130 11.86 16.18 8.50
CA HIS A 130 11.04 14.98 8.27
C HIS A 130 11.83 13.68 8.40
N VAL A 131 13.05 13.64 7.88
CA VAL A 131 13.92 12.47 8.00
C VAL A 131 14.33 12.27 9.45
N GLU A 132 14.67 13.35 10.15
CA GLU A 132 15.00 13.30 11.58
C GLU A 132 13.81 12.82 12.44
N PHE A 133 12.60 13.32 12.17
CA PHE A 133 11.40 12.86 12.85
C PHE A 133 11.15 11.36 12.62
N LEU A 134 11.18 10.92 11.36
CA LEU A 134 10.92 9.52 11.00
C LEU A 134 12.01 8.56 11.49
N ARG A 135 13.25 9.04 11.64
CA ARG A 135 14.33 8.28 12.28
C ARG A 135 14.00 7.90 13.72
N GLY A 136 13.24 8.73 14.43
CA GLY A 136 12.89 8.54 15.85
C GLY A 136 11.69 7.64 16.12
N VAL A 137 10.84 7.36 15.12
CA VAL A 137 9.61 6.57 15.30
C VAL A 137 9.77 5.13 14.82
N ALA A 138 9.05 4.18 15.43
CA ALA A 138 9.17 2.74 15.18
C ALA A 138 8.18 2.19 14.13
N ASN A 139 7.30 3.03 13.57
CA ASN A 139 6.36 2.68 12.49
C ASN A 139 7.09 2.15 11.24
N PRO A 140 6.52 1.22 10.47
CA PRO A 140 6.96 0.98 9.09
C PRO A 140 6.92 2.28 8.26
N LEU A 141 7.94 2.48 7.43
CA LEU A 141 8.16 3.73 6.72
C LEU A 141 8.16 3.55 5.20
N GLY A 142 7.64 4.56 4.50
CA GLY A 142 7.72 4.72 3.06
C GLY A 142 8.69 5.82 2.65
N ILE A 143 9.40 5.61 1.55
CA ILE A 143 10.19 6.65 0.91
C ILE A 143 9.69 6.82 -0.52
N LYS A 144 9.10 7.98 -0.82
CA LYS A 144 8.65 8.30 -2.17
C LYS A 144 9.85 8.73 -3.02
N VAL A 145 10.04 8.07 -4.17
CA VAL A 145 11.20 8.30 -5.05
C VAL A 145 10.76 8.57 -6.49
N SER A 146 11.21 9.70 -7.04
CA SER A 146 11.03 10.06 -8.46
C SER A 146 12.15 9.52 -9.36
N ASP A 147 12.07 9.82 -10.65
CA ASP A 147 13.09 9.56 -11.66
C ASP A 147 14.40 10.36 -11.43
N LYS A 148 14.35 11.37 -10.56
CA LYS A 148 15.48 12.22 -10.16
C LYS A 148 16.23 11.72 -8.93
N MET A 149 15.79 10.63 -8.32
CA MET A 149 16.46 10.06 -7.14
C MET A 149 17.89 9.62 -7.50
N ASP A 150 18.87 10.10 -6.74
CA ASP A 150 20.24 9.61 -6.82
C ASP A 150 20.36 8.25 -6.07
N PRO A 151 20.96 7.22 -6.68
CA PRO A 151 21.09 5.92 -6.03
C PRO A 151 21.91 5.93 -4.73
N ASN A 152 22.93 6.79 -4.60
CA ASN A 152 23.75 6.86 -3.39
C ASN A 152 23.02 7.63 -2.28
N GLU A 153 22.28 8.68 -2.64
CA GLU A 153 21.40 9.39 -1.71
C GLU A 153 20.33 8.45 -1.14
N LEU A 154 19.71 7.60 -1.99
CA LEU A 154 18.75 6.61 -1.54
C LEU A 154 19.36 5.64 -0.52
N VAL A 155 20.56 5.12 -0.78
CA VAL A 155 21.26 4.22 0.15
C VAL A 155 21.50 4.90 1.50
N LYS A 156 21.98 6.15 1.50
CA LYS A 156 22.18 6.94 2.73
C LYS A 156 20.88 7.18 3.49
N LEU A 157 19.79 7.47 2.77
CA LEU A 157 18.49 7.69 3.38
C LEU A 157 17.95 6.43 4.06
N ILE A 158 18.14 5.26 3.43
CA ILE A 158 17.77 3.96 4.01
C ILE A 158 18.64 3.65 5.24
N GLU A 159 19.94 3.94 5.20
CA GLU A 159 20.85 3.80 6.35
C GLU A 159 20.37 4.63 7.56
N ILE A 160 19.93 5.87 7.33
CA ILE A 160 19.42 6.75 8.39
C ILE A 160 18.11 6.19 8.98
N LEU A 161 17.18 5.74 8.14
CA LEU A 161 15.83 5.36 8.55
C LEU A 161 15.69 3.89 8.98
N ASN A 162 16.67 3.05 8.64
CA ASN A 162 16.72 1.62 8.96
C ASN A 162 18.15 1.15 9.29
N PRO A 163 18.79 1.70 10.33
CA PRO A 163 20.19 1.41 10.64
C PRO A 163 20.45 -0.05 11.03
N GLN A 164 19.44 -0.76 11.54
CA GLN A 164 19.54 -2.20 11.84
C GLN A 164 19.16 -3.10 10.67
N ASN A 165 18.89 -2.53 9.49
CA ASN A 165 18.46 -3.26 8.29
C ASN A 165 17.29 -4.22 8.55
N LYS A 166 16.32 -3.78 9.36
CA LYS A 166 15.16 -4.58 9.78
C LYS A 166 14.25 -4.85 8.58
N LEU A 167 13.90 -6.12 8.36
CA LEU A 167 12.95 -6.53 7.33
C LEU A 167 11.59 -5.84 7.52
N GLY A 168 11.00 -5.33 6.44
CA GLY A 168 9.69 -4.69 6.46
C GLY A 168 9.67 -3.26 7.03
N ARG A 169 10.81 -2.72 7.49
CA ARG A 169 10.90 -1.35 8.01
C ARG A 169 10.76 -0.30 6.90
N ILE A 170 11.36 -0.53 5.73
CA ILE A 170 11.38 0.44 4.63
C ILE A 170 10.66 -0.11 3.41
N THR A 171 9.77 0.72 2.86
CA THR A 171 9.14 0.54 1.56
C THR A 171 9.55 1.68 0.63
N ILE A 172 10.16 1.36 -0.51
CA ILE A 172 10.47 2.31 -1.57
C ILE A 172 9.27 2.43 -2.50
N ILE A 173 8.72 3.64 -2.62
CA ILE A 173 7.51 3.95 -3.40
C ILE A 173 7.95 4.69 -4.67
N THR A 174 8.07 3.98 -5.80
CA THR A 174 8.57 4.53 -7.05
C THR A 174 7.48 5.27 -7.83
N ARG A 175 7.72 6.53 -8.20
CA ARG A 175 6.79 7.39 -8.96
C ARG A 175 7.44 8.08 -10.15
N MET A 176 8.00 7.29 -11.06
CA MET A 176 8.91 7.77 -12.10
C MET A 176 8.23 8.17 -13.41
N GLY A 177 6.94 7.85 -13.57
CA GLY A 177 6.23 7.97 -14.83
C GLY A 177 6.50 6.80 -15.78
N ALA A 178 5.57 6.53 -16.69
CA ALA A 178 5.58 5.35 -17.54
C ALA A 178 6.84 5.24 -18.41
N GLU A 179 7.30 6.36 -18.97
CA GLU A 179 8.47 6.43 -19.84
C GLU A 179 9.77 6.06 -19.12
N ASN A 180 9.91 6.45 -17.85
CA ASN A 180 11.12 6.24 -17.07
C ASN A 180 11.14 4.91 -16.31
N MET A 181 9.99 4.29 -16.08
CA MET A 181 9.84 3.13 -15.19
C MET A 181 10.65 1.90 -15.63
N ARG A 182 10.92 1.76 -16.93
CA ARG A 182 11.78 0.66 -17.44
C ARG A 182 13.27 0.92 -17.27
N VAL A 183 13.67 2.20 -17.19
CA VAL A 183 15.08 2.61 -17.27
C VAL A 183 15.65 2.93 -15.90
N LYS A 184 14.92 3.70 -15.09
CA LYS A 184 15.45 4.30 -13.85
C LYS A 184 15.46 3.36 -12.63
N PRO A 185 14.39 2.61 -12.29
CA PRO A 185 14.37 1.75 -11.11
C PRO A 185 15.51 0.72 -11.02
N PRO A 186 15.95 0.07 -12.12
CA PRO A 186 17.07 -0.87 -12.06
C PRO A 186 18.36 -0.29 -11.46
N HIS A 187 18.64 1.00 -11.65
CA HIS A 187 19.81 1.64 -11.05
C HIS A 187 19.69 1.77 -9.53
N LEU A 188 18.51 2.13 -9.03
CA LEU A 188 18.22 2.21 -7.59
C LEU A 188 18.27 0.83 -6.95
N ILE A 189 17.61 -0.16 -7.55
CA ILE A 189 17.59 -1.55 -7.05
C ILE A 189 19.01 -2.10 -6.94
N ARG A 190 19.87 -1.87 -7.95
CA ARG A 190 21.27 -2.29 -7.90
C ARG A 190 22.08 -1.60 -6.81
N ALA A 191 21.83 -0.32 -6.54
CA ALA A 191 22.52 0.40 -5.46
C ALA A 191 22.12 -0.15 -4.08
N VAL A 192 20.82 -0.24 -3.81
CA VAL A 192 20.27 -0.81 -2.55
C VAL A 192 20.77 -2.25 -2.34
N ARG A 193 20.74 -3.09 -3.39
CA ARG A 193 21.24 -4.46 -3.32
C ARG A 193 22.74 -4.54 -3.03
N ARG A 194 23.55 -3.66 -3.65
CA ARG A 194 25.00 -3.60 -3.39
C ARG A 194 25.32 -3.13 -1.98
N ALA A 195 24.48 -2.27 -1.40
CA ALA A 195 24.57 -1.84 -0.02
C ALA A 195 24.09 -2.91 0.99
N GLY A 196 23.57 -4.06 0.53
CA GLY A 196 23.06 -5.12 1.40
C GLY A 196 21.76 -4.76 2.13
N GLN A 197 21.09 -3.69 1.71
CA GLN A 197 19.90 -3.16 2.36
C GLN A 197 18.64 -3.93 1.92
N ILE A 198 17.75 -4.19 2.87
CA ILE A 198 16.51 -4.93 2.67
C ILE A 198 15.34 -3.95 2.71
N VAL A 199 14.61 -3.87 1.60
CA VAL A 199 13.46 -2.97 1.43
C VAL A 199 12.36 -3.66 0.62
N THR A 200 11.12 -3.19 0.81
CA THR A 200 9.98 -3.54 -0.05
C THR A 200 9.91 -2.54 -1.20
N TRP A 201 9.59 -2.98 -2.42
CA TRP A 201 9.41 -2.10 -3.58
C TRP A 201 7.92 -2.04 -3.94
N VAL A 202 7.39 -0.82 -4.04
CA VAL A 202 5.99 -0.54 -4.43
C VAL A 202 5.99 0.48 -5.56
N SER A 203 5.09 0.29 -6.53
CA SER A 203 4.89 1.22 -7.64
C SER A 203 3.75 2.20 -7.34
N ASP A 204 4.01 3.49 -7.51
CA ASP A 204 3.03 4.58 -7.56
C ASP A 204 2.96 5.09 -9.01
N PRO A 205 2.09 4.49 -9.84
CA PRO A 205 1.97 4.84 -11.26
C PRO A 205 1.16 6.13 -11.49
N MET A 206 0.80 6.87 -10.45
CA MET A 206 -0.08 8.05 -10.58
C MET A 206 0.73 9.35 -10.57
N HIS A 207 1.53 9.57 -9.52
CA HIS A 207 2.16 10.87 -9.29
C HIS A 207 3.26 11.22 -10.32
N GLY A 208 3.76 10.24 -11.07
CA GLY A 208 4.73 10.46 -12.15
C GLY A 208 4.10 10.75 -13.52
N ASN A 209 2.78 10.59 -13.67
CA ASN A 209 2.06 10.64 -14.95
C ASN A 209 1.02 11.77 -15.01
N THR A 210 1.14 12.79 -14.15
CA THR A 210 0.20 13.91 -14.12
C THR A 210 0.58 14.96 -15.17
N ILE A 211 -0.33 15.22 -16.11
CA ILE A 211 -0.23 16.31 -17.08
C ILE A 211 -1.08 17.48 -16.60
N LYS A 212 -0.58 18.71 -16.80
CA LYS A 212 -1.37 19.93 -16.58
C LYS A 212 -2.02 20.33 -17.89
N ASP A 213 -3.35 20.35 -17.90
CA ASP A 213 -4.14 20.89 -19.00
C ASP A 213 -3.92 22.42 -19.09
N PRO A 214 -4.08 23.02 -20.28
CA PRO A 214 -3.98 24.46 -20.47
C PRO A 214 -4.96 25.27 -19.60
N CYS A 215 -6.08 24.67 -19.19
CA CYS A 215 -7.06 25.29 -18.28
C CYS A 215 -6.68 25.19 -16.78
N GLY A 216 -5.51 24.64 -16.45
CA GLY A 216 -5.01 24.50 -15.07
C GLY A 216 -5.44 23.21 -14.37
N LEU A 217 -6.27 22.38 -15.02
CA LEU A 217 -6.68 21.08 -14.49
C LEU A 217 -5.53 20.08 -14.59
N SER A 218 -5.30 19.31 -13.54
CA SER A 218 -4.26 18.27 -13.55
C SER A 218 -4.93 16.90 -13.66
N ARG A 219 -4.56 16.11 -14.66
CA ARG A 219 -5.13 14.77 -14.88
C ARG A 219 -4.00 13.75 -15.07
N PRO A 220 -4.09 12.57 -14.45
CA PRO A 220 -3.25 11.44 -14.84
C PRO A 220 -3.70 10.92 -16.21
N THR A 221 -2.76 10.51 -17.05
CA THR A 221 -3.07 9.74 -18.26
C THR A 221 -3.23 8.27 -17.88
N PHE A 222 -4.40 7.70 -18.21
CA PHE A 222 -4.70 6.26 -18.06
C PHE A 222 -4.15 5.45 -19.23
#